data_AF-A0A448XKX2-F1
#
_entry.id   AF-A0A448XKX2-F1
#
_cell.length_a   1.000
_cell.length_b   1.000
_cell.length_c   1.000
_cell.angle_alpha   90.00
_cell.angle_beta   90.00
_cell.angle_gamma   90.00
#
_symmetry.space_group_name_H-M   'P 1'
#
loop_
_entity.id
_entity.type
_entity.pdbx_description
1 polymer ?
#
loop_
_entity_poly.entity_id
_entity_poly.type
_entity_poly.pdbx_seq_one_letter_code
_entity_poly.pdbx_strand_id
1 'polypeptide(L)'
;MPETNDLQIVSCSSGSDVRLTQLTPAGASERLKRGENRLLVRHRAPCHKLALPAGEPTLVLSCGEDGRVFSIDLRRPRPDK
;
A
#
# COMPACT_ATOMS: atom_id res chain seq x y z
N MET A 1 12.42 14.30 -8.04
CA MET A 1 12.38 13.40 -9.23
C MET A 1 10.92 13.05 -9.47
N PRO A 2 10.39 13.02 -10.69
CA PRO A 2 8.97 12.68 -10.86
C PRO A 2 8.69 11.27 -10.28
N GLU A 3 7.53 11.05 -9.64
CA GLU A 3 7.21 9.88 -8.78
C GLU A 3 7.90 9.87 -7.39
N THR A 4 8.29 11.04 -6.83
CA THR A 4 9.00 11.21 -5.53
C THR A 4 8.16 10.89 -4.28
N ASN A 5 7.71 9.65 -4.18
CA ASN A 5 7.18 9.09 -2.94
C ASN A 5 8.24 8.19 -2.28
N ASP A 6 9.48 8.68 -2.22
CA ASP A 6 10.71 7.93 -1.91
C ASP A 6 10.72 7.26 -0.53
N LEU A 7 9.75 7.62 0.32
CA LEU A 7 9.60 7.11 1.67
C LEU A 7 8.33 6.30 1.87
N GLN A 8 7.49 6.09 0.85
CA GLN A 8 6.28 5.28 1.01
C GLN A 8 6.44 3.94 0.31
N ILE A 9 6.26 2.87 1.08
CA ILE A 9 6.31 1.49 0.61
C ILE A 9 4.91 0.91 0.66
N VAL A 10 4.42 0.45 -0.49
CA VAL A 10 3.21 -0.37 -0.54
C VAL A 10 3.62 -1.82 -0.59
N SER A 11 3.10 -2.62 0.34
CA SER A 11 3.40 -4.04 0.45
C SER A 11 2.14 -4.88 0.56
N CYS A 12 2.21 -6.09 -0.01
CA CYS A 12 1.22 -7.13 0.16
C CYS A 12 1.84 -8.28 0.94
N SER A 13 1.12 -8.78 1.94
CA SER A 13 1.52 -9.97 2.70
C SER A 13 0.89 -11.22 2.09
N SER A 14 1.52 -12.38 2.30
CA SER A 14 1.02 -13.70 1.89
C SER A 14 -0.40 -14.03 2.40
N GLY A 15 -0.95 -13.22 3.31
CA GLY A 15 -2.33 -13.36 3.77
C GLY A 15 -3.37 -12.81 2.80
N SER A 16 -3.48 -11.50 2.67
CA SER A 16 -4.59 -10.80 1.97
C SER A 16 -4.53 -9.28 2.13
N ASP A 17 -3.77 -8.81 3.12
CA ASP A 17 -3.62 -7.40 3.43
C ASP A 17 -2.66 -6.72 2.46
N VAL A 18 -3.10 -5.59 1.92
CA VAL A 18 -2.27 -4.60 1.23
C VAL A 18 -2.13 -3.38 2.14
N ARG A 19 -0.91 -2.97 2.42
CA ARG A 19 -0.59 -1.90 3.39
C ARG A 19 0.33 -0.87 2.79
N LEU A 20 0.10 0.39 3.14
CA LEU A 20 1.00 1.52 2.91
C LEU A 20 1.82 1.75 4.17
N THR A 21 3.13 1.79 4.02
CA THR A 21 4.09 2.05 5.09
C THR A 21 4.89 3.30 4.75
N GLN A 22 4.84 4.32 5.61
CA GLN A 22 5.66 5.52 5.46
C GLN A 22 6.93 5.39 6.31
N LEU A 23 8.07 5.41 5.65
CA LEU A 23 9.40 5.44 6.24
C LEU A 23 9.73 6.85 6.74
N THR A 24 10.51 6.90 7.81
CA THR A 24 11.09 8.15 8.30
C THR A 24 12.40 8.44 7.53
N PRO A 25 12.72 9.73 7.27
CA PRO A 25 13.96 10.11 6.59
C PRO A 25 15.25 9.67 7.32
N ALA A 26 15.17 9.42 8.63
CA ALA A 26 16.29 8.93 9.44
C ALA A 26 16.54 7.41 9.33
N GLY A 27 15.73 6.69 8.53
CA GLY A 27 15.81 5.24 8.39
C GLY A 27 15.01 4.46 9.43
N ALA A 28 14.85 3.15 9.19
CA ALA A 28 13.96 2.24 9.90
C ALA A 28 14.37 1.90 11.36
N SER A 29 15.31 2.64 11.95
CA SER A 29 15.78 2.43 13.33
C SER A 29 14.73 2.80 14.38
N GLU A 30 13.77 3.65 14.03
CA GLU A 30 12.62 3.95 14.89
C GLU A 30 11.51 2.94 14.59
N ARG A 31 11.05 2.24 15.63
CA ARG A 31 9.87 1.37 15.53
C ARG A 31 8.74 2.17 14.87
N LEU A 32 8.27 1.70 13.72
CA LEU A 32 7.28 2.39 12.89
C LEU A 32 6.13 2.90 13.77
N LYS A 33 5.90 4.22 13.79
CA LYS A 33 4.94 4.83 14.71
C LYS A 33 3.53 4.36 14.34
N ARG A 34 2.68 4.23 15.36
CA ARG A 34 1.26 3.89 15.19
C ARG A 34 0.59 4.99 14.36
N GLY A 35 0.40 4.76 13.07
CA GLY A 35 0.08 5.85 12.14
C GLY A 35 0.63 5.60 10.74
N GLU A 36 1.88 5.18 10.70
CA GLU A 36 2.71 5.08 9.50
C GLU A 36 2.49 3.77 8.74
N ASN A 37 1.83 2.77 9.34
CA ASN A 37 1.33 1.57 8.67
C ASN A 37 -0.19 1.65 8.51
N ARG A 38 -0.66 1.80 7.28
CA ARG A 38 -2.07 1.97 6.93
C ARG A 38 -2.54 0.77 6.10
N LEU A 39 -3.58 0.07 6.56
CA LEU A 39 -4.28 -0.91 5.74
C LEU A 39 -5.00 -0.19 4.60
N LEU A 40 -4.76 -0.60 3.37
CA LEU A 40 -5.41 -0.07 2.17
C LEU A 40 -6.60 -0.93 1.78
N VAL A 41 -6.38 -2.24 1.69
CA VAL A 41 -7.42 -3.22 1.38
C VAL A 41 -7.06 -4.58 1.97
N ARG A 42 -8.08 -5.43 2.16
CA ARG A 42 -7.95 -6.84 2.50
C ARG A 42 -8.70 -7.66 1.45
N HIS A 43 -7.96 -8.49 0.70
CA HIS A 43 -8.54 -9.51 -0.17
C HIS A 43 -9.19 -10.63 0.65
N ARG A 44 -10.04 -11.45 0.02
CA ARG A 44 -10.62 -12.65 0.68
C ARG A 44 -9.68 -13.86 0.66
N ALA A 45 -8.64 -13.79 -0.16
CA ALA A 45 -7.61 -14.80 -0.34
C ALA A 45 -6.24 -14.11 -0.50
N PRO A 46 -5.13 -14.86 -0.53
CA PRO A 46 -3.78 -14.33 -0.74
C PRO A 46 -3.68 -13.34 -1.90
N CYS A 47 -3.01 -12.22 -1.65
CA CYS A 47 -2.67 -11.24 -2.67
C CYS A 47 -1.17 -11.23 -2.92
N HIS A 48 -0.79 -11.38 -4.19
CA HIS A 48 0.61 -11.55 -4.58
C HIS A 48 1.07 -10.56 -5.64
N LYS A 49 0.18 -9.76 -6.20
CA LYS A 49 0.54 -8.79 -7.23
C LYS A 49 0.13 -7.39 -6.82
N LEU A 50 1.06 -6.47 -7.03
CA LEU A 50 0.88 -5.03 -6.92
C LEU A 50 1.39 -4.39 -8.20
N ALA A 51 0.71 -3.33 -8.64
CA ALA A 51 1.14 -2.52 -9.75
C ALA A 51 0.89 -1.04 -9.49
N LEU A 52 1.79 -0.21 -9.99
CA LEU A 52 1.66 1.25 -10.05
C LEU A 52 1.46 1.62 -11.53
N PRO A 53 0.29 2.14 -11.91
CA PRO A 53 0.04 2.58 -13.28
C PRO A 53 0.96 3.74 -13.66
N ALA A 54 1.54 3.68 -14.86
CA ALA A 54 2.42 4.74 -15.35
C ALA A 54 1.64 6.07 -15.46
N GLY A 55 2.19 7.14 -14.87
CA GLY A 55 1.57 8.46 -14.86
C GLY A 55 0.59 8.70 -13.70
N GLU A 56 0.32 7.70 -12.86
CA GLU A 56 -0.58 7.80 -11.70
C GLU A 56 0.11 7.26 -10.42
N PRO A 57 1.09 7.99 -9.85
CA PRO A 57 1.89 7.55 -8.69
C PRO A 57 1.06 7.31 -7.43
N THR A 58 -0.12 7.92 -7.37
CA THR A 58 -1.04 7.82 -6.24
C THR A 58 -1.99 6.64 -6.36
N LEU A 59 -1.96 5.90 -7.48
CA LEU A 59 -2.84 4.77 -7.73
C LEU A 59 -2.09 3.45 -7.55
N VAL A 60 -2.62 2.59 -6.71
CA VAL A 60 -2.13 1.22 -6.56
C VAL A 60 -3.20 0.26 -7.04
N LEU A 61 -2.79 -0.70 -7.86
CA LEU A 61 -3.61 -1.85 -8.19
C LEU A 61 -3.12 -3.06 -7.40
N SER A 62 -4.04 -3.80 -6.79
CA SER A 62 -3.77 -5.09 -6.16
C SER A 62 -4.67 -6.17 -6.72
N CYS A 63 -4.14 -7.40 -6.85
CA CYS A 63 -4.99 -8.55 -7.18
C CYS A 63 -4.72 -9.75 -6.26
N GLY A 64 -5.79 -10.44 -5.93
CA GLY A 64 -5.78 -11.63 -5.08
C GLY A 64 -6.22 -12.88 -5.81
N GLU A 65 -5.96 -14.02 -5.17
CA GLU A 65 -6.47 -15.34 -5.56
C GLU A 65 -8.01 -15.41 -5.47
N ASP A 66 -8.65 -14.42 -4.83
CA ASP A 66 -10.10 -14.23 -4.79
C ASP A 66 -10.70 -13.76 -6.11
N GLY A 67 -9.88 -13.59 -7.16
CA GLY A 67 -10.30 -13.14 -8.48
C GLY A 67 -10.68 -11.65 -8.51
N ARG A 68 -10.36 -10.89 -7.45
CA ARG A 68 -10.68 -9.47 -7.35
C ARG A 68 -9.45 -8.63 -7.64
N VAL A 69 -9.68 -7.52 -8.33
CA VAL A 69 -8.71 -6.45 -8.51
C VAL A 69 -9.23 -5.22 -7.78
N PHE A 70 -8.42 -4.66 -6.90
CA PHE A 70 -8.73 -3.39 -6.25
C PHE A 70 -7.89 -2.28 -6.85
N SER A 71 -8.54 -1.13 -7.04
CA SER A 71 -7.92 0.13 -7.41
C SER A 71 -7.96 1.05 -6.20
N ILE A 72 -6.79 1.47 -5.74
CA ILE A 72 -6.60 2.12 -4.44
C ILE A 72 -5.91 3.47 -4.67
N ASP A 73 -6.64 4.55 -4.38
CA ASP A 73 -6.06 5.89 -4.36
C ASP A 73 -5.38 6.15 -2.99
N LEU A 74 -4.06 6.31 -2.99
CA LEU A 74 -3.23 6.52 -1.81
C LEU A 74 -3.54 7.85 -1.10
N ARG A 75 -4.11 8.84 -1.79
CA ARG A 75 -4.49 10.14 -1.19
C ARG A 75 -5.70 10.02 -0.28
N ARG A 76 -6.53 9.01 -0.49
CA ARG A 76 -7.74 8.82 0.32
C ARG A 76 -7.35 8.49 1.76
N PRO A 77 -8.02 9.09 2.76
CA PRO A 77 -7.83 8.72 4.15
C PRO A 77 -8.25 7.27 4.38
N ARG A 78 -7.90 6.73 5.56
CA ARG A 78 -8.26 5.36 5.96
C ARG A 78 -9.74 5.10 5.64
N PRO A 79 -10.11 3.95 5.05
CA PRO A 79 -11.52 3.62 4.91
C PRO A 79 -12.16 3.67 6.30
N ASP A 80 -13.20 4.48 6.44
CA ASP A 80 -14.03 4.48 7.64
C ASP A 80 -14.60 3.07 7.85
N LYS A 81 -14.61 2.67 9.11
CA LYS A 81 -14.80 1.30 9.59
C LYS A 81 -16.15 0.70 9.21
#